data_AF-A0A2I0T1V7-F1
#
_entry.id   AF-A0A2I0T1V7-F1
#
_cell.length_a   1.000
_cell.length_b   1.000
_cell.length_c   1.000
_cell.angle_alpha   90.00
_cell.angle_beta   90.00
_cell.angle_gamma   90.00
#
_symmetry.space_group_name_H-M   'P 1'
#
loop_
_entity.id
_entity.type
_entity.pdbx_description
1 polymer ?
#
loop_
_entity_poly.entity_id
_entity_poly.type
_entity_poly.pdbx_seq_one_letter_code
_entity_poly.pdbx_strand_id
1 'polypeptide(L)'
;MKKGIYDKFGEEGLKGGIPLEFGGENPWTEGYVFHNNPDKVFREFFGGDNPFAADITFVVQEKLHPRFKRADDNLIYVATIPLGKALIGCTVEVRTLDGRLLNIPINDIVE
;
A
#
# COMPACT_ATOMS: atom_id res chain seq x y z
N MET A 1 -18.47 17.48 -10.42
CA MET A 1 -19.27 16.24 -10.45
C MET A 1 -20.60 16.52 -9.82
N LYS A 2 -21.72 16.09 -10.44
CA LYS A 2 -23.06 16.38 -9.91
C LYS A 2 -23.33 15.68 -8.57
N LYS A 3 -22.62 14.60 -8.22
CA LYS A 3 -22.64 14.00 -6.86
C LYS A 3 -22.32 15.01 -5.76
N GLY A 4 -21.32 15.88 -5.95
CA GLY A 4 -20.95 16.88 -4.95
C GLY A 4 -22.03 17.94 -4.70
N ILE A 5 -22.86 18.25 -5.71
CA ILE A 5 -24.02 19.13 -5.56
C ILE A 5 -25.09 18.42 -4.75
N TYR A 6 -25.41 17.18 -5.12
CA TYR A 6 -26.41 16.38 -4.41
C TYR A 6 -26.05 16.16 -2.94
N ASP A 7 -24.80 15.82 -2.63
CA ASP A 7 -24.35 15.59 -1.25
C ASP A 7 -24.45 16.87 -0.39
N LYS A 8 -24.32 18.06 -1.00
CA LYS A 8 -24.31 19.36 -0.29
C LYS A 8 -25.68 20.06 -0.25
N PHE A 9 -26.49 19.90 -1.30
CA PHE A 9 -27.73 20.67 -1.51
C PHE A 9 -28.94 19.78 -1.85
N GLY A 10 -28.78 18.46 -1.86
CA GLY A 10 -29.85 17.51 -2.15
C GLY A 10 -30.38 17.57 -3.59
N GLU A 11 -31.60 17.09 -3.78
CA GLU A 11 -32.27 17.09 -5.10
C GLU A 11 -32.56 18.51 -5.62
N GLU A 12 -32.81 19.46 -4.72
CA GLU A 12 -33.17 20.83 -5.05
C GLU A 12 -31.99 21.55 -5.68
N GLY A 13 -30.79 21.42 -5.11
CA GLY A 13 -29.57 21.96 -5.73
C GLY A 13 -29.17 21.23 -7.01
N LEU A 14 -29.50 19.94 -7.11
CA LEU A 14 -29.26 19.18 -8.33
C LEU A 14 -30.16 19.67 -9.47
N LYS A 15 -31.46 19.88 -9.23
CA LYS A 15 -32.45 20.32 -10.23
C LYS A 15 -32.34 21.82 -10.54
N GLY A 16 -32.13 22.65 -9.53
CA GLY A 16 -32.12 24.12 -9.63
C GLY A 16 -30.75 24.73 -9.91
N GLY A 17 -29.67 23.96 -9.73
CA GLY A 17 -28.31 24.50 -9.75
C GLY A 17 -27.97 25.25 -8.46
N ILE A 18 -26.69 25.60 -8.27
CA ILE A 18 -26.27 26.42 -7.12
C ILE A 18 -26.45 27.91 -7.43
N PRO A 19 -26.96 28.73 -6.49
CA PRO A 19 -27.01 30.18 -6.69
C PRO A 19 -25.60 30.77 -6.84
N LEU A 20 -25.46 31.78 -7.71
CA LEU A 20 -24.19 32.47 -8.00
C LEU A 20 -23.49 33.04 -6.75
N GLU A 21 -24.24 33.32 -5.69
CA GLU A 21 -23.71 33.77 -4.39
C GLU A 21 -22.85 32.70 -3.67
N PHE A 22 -23.06 31.42 -3.99
CA PHE A 22 -22.41 30.28 -3.33
C PHE A 22 -21.37 29.57 -4.22
N GLY A 23 -21.20 30.02 -5.46
CA GLY A 23 -20.19 29.54 -6.39
C GLY A 23 -20.15 30.42 -7.63
N GLY A 24 -18.95 30.91 -8.00
CA GLY A 24 -18.76 31.70 -9.23
C GLY A 24 -19.18 30.94 -10.49
N GLU A 25 -19.13 31.58 -11.67
CA GLU A 25 -19.52 30.95 -12.95
C GLU A 25 -18.81 29.61 -13.15
N ASN A 26 -19.54 28.53 -12.91
CA ASN A 26 -19.05 27.17 -13.02
C ASN A 26 -20.21 26.25 -13.48
N PRO A 27 -19.92 25.05 -14.01
CA PRO A 27 -20.94 24.13 -14.53
C PRO A 27 -21.97 23.59 -13.50
N TRP A 28 -21.93 24.14 -12.29
CA TRP A 28 -22.72 23.76 -11.12
C TRP A 28 -23.88 24.73 -10.91
N THR A 29 -23.84 25.92 -11.53
CA THR A 29 -24.93 26.92 -11.53
C THR A 29 -26.10 26.48 -12.39
N GLU A 30 -25.87 25.64 -13.39
CA GLU A 30 -26.93 25.04 -14.20
C GLU A 30 -27.49 23.77 -13.55
N GLY A 31 -28.82 23.73 -13.44
CA GLY A 31 -29.59 22.58 -13.00
C GLY A 31 -29.40 21.36 -13.89
N TYR A 32 -29.47 20.18 -13.30
CA TYR A 32 -29.44 18.90 -13.98
C TYR A 32 -30.81 18.56 -14.57
N VAL A 33 -30.82 18.15 -15.85
CA VAL A 33 -32.02 17.70 -16.56
C VAL A 33 -31.85 16.22 -16.92
N PHE A 34 -32.80 15.40 -16.47
CA PHE A 34 -32.82 13.98 -16.79
C PHE A 34 -33.04 13.75 -18.28
N HIS A 35 -32.12 13.03 -18.93
CA HIS A 35 -32.08 12.83 -20.37
C HIS A 35 -32.31 11.36 -20.78
N ASN A 36 -32.92 10.55 -19.90
CA ASN A 36 -33.33 9.16 -20.15
C ASN A 36 -32.24 8.22 -20.71
N ASN A 37 -30.97 8.49 -20.36
CA ASN A 37 -29.83 7.65 -20.75
C ASN A 37 -29.03 7.30 -19.48
N PRO A 38 -29.07 6.04 -19.03
CA PRO A 38 -28.46 5.64 -17.76
C PRO A 38 -26.92 5.82 -17.74
N ASP A 39 -26.24 5.58 -18.85
CA ASP A 39 -24.76 5.69 -18.93
C ASP A 39 -24.30 7.14 -18.84
N LYS A 40 -25.07 8.07 -19.41
CA LYS A 40 -24.79 9.50 -19.33
C LYS A 40 -25.10 10.06 -17.94
N VAL A 41 -26.16 9.57 -17.27
CA VAL A 41 -26.47 9.93 -15.87
C VAL A 41 -25.29 9.53 -14.98
N PHE A 42 -24.83 8.28 -15.12
CA PHE A 42 -23.76 7.75 -14.30
C PHE A 42 -22.46 8.55 -14.44
N ARG A 43 -22.04 8.85 -15.68
CA ARG A 43 -20.82 9.63 -15.95
C ARG A 43 -20.89 11.07 -15.43
N GLU A 44 -22.00 11.78 -15.63
CA GLU A 44 -22.14 13.17 -15.15
C GLU A 44 -22.20 13.24 -13.62
N PHE A 45 -22.76 12.21 -12.99
CA PHE A 45 -22.89 12.13 -11.54
C PHE A 45 -21.59 11.71 -10.85
N PHE A 46 -20.95 10.63 -11.31
CA PHE A 46 -19.77 10.02 -10.68
C PHE A 46 -18.43 10.39 -11.33
N GLY A 47 -18.44 11.13 -12.45
CA GLY A 47 -17.22 11.64 -13.09
C GLY A 47 -16.44 10.62 -13.92
N GLY A 48 -17.01 9.45 -14.22
CA GLY A 48 -16.38 8.40 -15.01
C GLY A 48 -17.22 7.12 -15.07
N ASP A 49 -16.69 6.08 -15.70
CA ASP A 49 -17.39 4.80 -15.92
C ASP A 49 -17.29 3.84 -14.73
N ASN A 50 -16.32 4.05 -13.82
CA ASN A 50 -16.17 3.24 -12.62
C ASN A 50 -15.66 4.10 -11.43
N PRO A 51 -16.51 4.47 -10.46
CA PRO A 51 -16.14 5.26 -9.29
C PRO A 51 -15.22 4.50 -8.31
N PHE A 52 -14.99 3.21 -8.54
CA PHE A 52 -14.13 2.34 -7.74
C PHE A 52 -12.85 1.90 -8.49
N ALA A 53 -12.58 2.43 -9.68
CA ALA A 53 -11.38 2.11 -10.47
C ALA A 53 -10.10 2.82 -9.94
N ALA A 54 -9.89 2.79 -8.63
CA ALA A 54 -8.62 3.23 -8.05
C ALA A 54 -7.62 2.06 -8.07
N ASP A 55 -6.40 2.32 -8.52
CA ASP A 55 -5.32 1.35 -8.45
C ASP A 55 -4.86 1.15 -7.00
N ILE A 56 -4.82 -0.10 -6.53
CA ILE A 56 -4.24 -0.46 -5.23
C ILE A 56 -2.84 -1.01 -5.47
N THR A 57 -1.82 -0.27 -5.01
CA THR A 57 -0.41 -0.69 -5.09
C THR A 57 0.07 -1.16 -3.72
N PHE A 58 0.55 -2.39 -3.64
CA PHE A 58 1.25 -2.90 -2.46
C PHE A 58 2.75 -2.84 -2.67
N VAL A 59 3.46 -2.25 -1.71
CA VAL A 59 4.93 -2.31 -1.65
C VAL A 59 5.30 -3.26 -0.52
N VAL A 60 5.99 -4.35 -0.86
CA VAL A 60 6.52 -5.27 0.14
C VAL A 60 7.66 -4.58 0.87
N GLN A 61 7.59 -4.58 2.20
CA GLN A 61 8.61 -4.04 3.08
C GLN A 61 9.22 -5.17 3.89
N GLU A 62 10.55 -5.18 4.01
CA GLU A 62 11.23 -6.12 4.87
C GLU A 62 11.08 -5.69 6.34
N LYS A 63 10.60 -6.60 7.17
CA LYS A 63 10.59 -6.42 8.62
C LYS A 63 11.89 -6.93 9.21
N LEU A 64 12.47 -6.17 10.13
CA LEU A 64 13.66 -6.62 10.87
C LEU A 64 13.41 -8.00 11.50
N HIS A 65 14.27 -8.96 11.16
CA HIS A 65 14.23 -10.29 11.74
C HIS A 65 15.26 -10.40 12.88
N PRO A 66 14.94 -11.01 14.04
CA PRO A 66 15.85 -11.05 15.19
C PRO A 66 17.19 -11.77 14.97
N ARG A 67 17.27 -12.64 13.96
CA ARG A 67 18.45 -13.47 13.69
C ARG A 67 19.11 -13.22 12.34
N PHE A 68 18.37 -12.68 11.37
CA PHE A 68 18.83 -12.64 9.99
C PHE A 68 18.66 -11.23 9.45
N LYS A 69 19.65 -10.81 8.66
CA LYS A 69 19.54 -9.64 7.81
C LYS A 69 19.57 -10.11 6.36
N ARG A 70 18.61 -9.72 5.54
CA ARG A 70 18.67 -10.03 4.11
C ARG A 70 19.70 -9.14 3.42
N ALA A 71 20.44 -9.73 2.50
CA ALA A 71 21.30 -9.03 1.56
C ALA A 71 21.07 -9.68 0.19
N ASP A 72 20.29 -9.03 -0.66
CA ASP A 72 19.82 -9.56 -1.94
C ASP A 72 19.11 -10.92 -1.78
N ASP A 73 19.67 -11.99 -2.33
CA ASP A 73 19.14 -13.36 -2.23
C ASP A 73 19.72 -14.16 -1.05
N ASN A 74 20.57 -13.52 -0.23
CA ASN A 74 21.26 -14.17 0.88
C ASN A 74 20.69 -13.74 2.24
N LEU A 75 20.89 -14.61 3.24
CA LEU A 75 20.63 -14.32 4.64
C LEU A 75 21.94 -14.24 5.40
N ILE A 76 22.18 -13.12 6.05
CA ILE A 76 23.34 -12.88 6.90
C ILE A 76 22.97 -13.19 8.35
N TYR A 77 23.72 -14.10 8.98
CA TYR A 77 23.65 -14.43 10.40
C TYR A 77 24.97 -14.05 11.07
N VAL A 78 24.90 -13.33 12.19
CA VAL A 78 26.08 -12.91 12.94
C VAL A 78 26.16 -13.74 14.22
N ALA A 79 27.18 -14.59 14.32
CA ALA A 79 27.44 -15.40 15.49
C ALA A 79 28.51 -14.73 16.37
N THR A 80 28.20 -14.48 17.65
CA THR A 80 29.22 -14.06 18.62
C THR A 80 29.95 -15.29 19.14
N ILE A 81 31.23 -15.42 18.84
CA ILE A 81 32.06 -16.57 19.23
C ILE A 81 33.18 -16.07 20.16
N PRO A 82 33.44 -16.74 21.30
CA PRO A 82 34.59 -16.43 22.14
C PRO A 82 35.91 -16.67 21.38
N LEU A 83 36.91 -15.81 21.59
CA LEU A 83 38.22 -15.91 20.92
C LEU A 83 38.85 -17.31 21.02
N GLY A 84 38.79 -17.95 22.20
CA GLY A 84 39.32 -19.30 22.36
C GLY A 84 38.70 -20.32 21.40
N LYS A 85 37.38 -20.22 21.15
CA LYS A 85 36.67 -21.07 20.18
C LYS A 85 36.96 -20.70 18.73
N ALA A 86 37.19 -19.42 18.45
CA ALA A 86 37.60 -18.96 17.12
C ALA A 86 38.99 -19.48 16.72
N LEU A 87 39.88 -19.72 17.69
CA LEU A 87 41.26 -20.18 17.45
C LEU A 87 41.42 -21.70 17.39
N ILE A 88 40.61 -22.46 18.15
CA ILE A 88 40.75 -23.93 18.25
C ILE A 88 39.68 -24.71 17.46
N GLY A 89 38.77 -24.00 16.81
CA GLY A 89 37.60 -24.55 16.11
C GLY A 89 36.38 -24.70 17.01
N CYS A 90 35.19 -24.55 16.40
CA CYS A 90 33.92 -24.77 17.08
C CYS A 90 32.79 -25.11 16.10
N THR A 91 31.69 -25.64 16.61
CA THR A 91 30.45 -25.79 15.84
C THR A 91 29.48 -24.68 16.22
N VAL A 92 28.95 -23.97 15.21
CA VAL A 92 27.90 -22.96 15.38
C VAL A 92 26.57 -23.57 15.00
N GLU A 93 25.59 -23.49 15.90
CA GLU A 93 24.23 -23.95 15.67
C GLU A 93 23.38 -22.79 15.13
N VAL A 94 22.81 -22.96 13.94
CA VAL A 94 21.98 -21.93 13.28
C VAL A 94 20.58 -22.47 13.03
N ARG A 95 19.58 -21.83 13.66
CA ARG A 95 18.17 -22.14 13.42
C ARG A 95 17.59 -21.31 12.27
N THR A 96 17.35 -21.98 11.14
CA THR A 96 16.93 -21.39 9.87
C THR A 96 15.49 -20.84 9.91
N LEU A 97 15.07 -20.12 8.86
CA LEU A 97 13.71 -19.57 8.76
C LEU A 97 12.62 -20.65 8.69
N ASP A 98 12.93 -21.78 8.05
CA ASP A 98 12.06 -22.97 7.96
C ASP A 98 12.15 -23.88 9.20
N GLY A 99 12.91 -23.48 10.22
CA GLY A 99 12.94 -24.13 11.53
C GLY A 99 13.92 -25.31 11.68
N ARG A 100 14.69 -25.63 10.63
CA ARG A 100 15.79 -26.60 10.71
C ARG A 100 16.93 -26.07 11.59
N LEU A 101 17.66 -26.99 12.21
CA LEU A 101 18.89 -26.71 12.94
C LEU A 101 20.06 -27.15 12.08
N LEU A 102 20.93 -26.20 11.72
CA LEU A 102 22.17 -26.47 11.01
C LEU A 102 23.33 -26.40 12.00
N ASN A 103 24.15 -27.46 12.02
CA ASN A 103 25.36 -27.52 12.83
C ASN A 103 26.55 -27.28 11.90
N ILE A 104 27.08 -26.06 11.91
CA ILE A 104 28.14 -25.61 10.99
C ILE A 104 29.49 -25.75 11.70
N PRO A 105 30.35 -26.72 11.34
CA PRO A 105 31.68 -26.83 11.90
C PRO A 105 32.59 -25.75 11.31
N ILE A 106 33.33 -25.07 12.19
CA ILE A 106 34.38 -24.12 11.85
C ILE A 106 35.71 -24.77 12.21
N ASN A 107 36.47 -25.16 11.18
CA ASN A 107 37.72 -25.90 11.33
C ASN A 107 38.96 -25.00 11.19
N ASP A 108 38.80 -23.79 10.68
CA ASP A 108 39.87 -22.81 10.48
C ASP A 108 39.72 -21.61 11.41
N ILE A 109 40.78 -20.84 11.57
CA ILE A 109 40.79 -19.63 12.39
C ILE A 109 39.84 -18.58 11.76
N VAL A 110 38.99 -17.99 12.59
CA VAL A 110 38.07 -16.91 12.19
C VAL A 110 38.77 -15.56 12.38
N GLU A 111 38.78 -14.72 11.34
CA GLU A 111 39.30 -13.35 11.35
C GLU A 111 38.26 -12.29 11.71
#